data_AF-A0A1F6GXJ8-F1
#
_entry.id   AF-A0A1F6GXJ8-F1
#
_cell.length_a   1.000
_cell.length_b   1.000
_cell.length_c   1.000
_cell.angle_alpha   90.00
_cell.angle_beta   90.00
_cell.angle_gamma   90.00
#
_symmetry.space_group_name_H-M   'P 1'
#
loop_
_entity.id
_entity.type
_entity.pdbx_description
1 polymer ?
#
loop_
_entity_poly.entity_id
_entity_poly.type
_entity_poly.pdbx_seq_one_letter_code
_entity_poly.pdbx_strand_id
1 'polypeptide(L)'
;MRRVWLLLLALALASCSEQVGYQVGFVTREVTGKVEAEGGAAPLVLVRMHLATFVESSQGRIHQTRAKLAYPDPKGVYLVYMEDEVDAVDLYYFAKGHKTAQASFSRTLGVKAYQFDVKLKTDPNPKNGYYLGLKPLLSGYITEPRYQLPPKDQLFLGQWMDQAEKDFYQVTP
;
A
#
# COMPACT_ATOMS: atom_id res chain seq x y z
N MET A 1 10.80 -11.53 -44.33
CA MET A 1 10.71 -12.36 -43.10
C MET A 1 11.16 -11.67 -41.81
N ARG A 2 11.91 -10.56 -41.83
CA ARG A 2 12.36 -9.83 -40.60
C ARG A 2 11.32 -8.93 -39.90
N ARG A 3 10.20 -8.57 -40.55
CA ARG A 3 9.19 -7.64 -39.98
C ARG A 3 8.17 -8.30 -39.04
N VAL A 4 7.97 -9.60 -39.14
CA VAL A 4 7.02 -10.36 -38.28
C VAL A 4 7.59 -10.55 -36.87
N TRP A 5 8.93 -10.65 -36.75
CA TRP A 5 9.61 -10.82 -35.47
C TRP A 5 9.54 -9.60 -34.54
N LEU A 6 9.46 -8.38 -35.12
CA LEU A 6 9.32 -7.13 -34.35
C LEU A 6 7.92 -6.98 -33.75
N LEU A 7 6.88 -7.52 -34.38
CA LEU A 7 5.51 -7.49 -33.87
C LEU A 7 5.31 -8.48 -32.71
N LEU A 8 5.95 -9.65 -32.77
CA LEU A 8 5.92 -10.63 -31.67
C LEU A 8 6.68 -10.15 -30.43
N LEU A 9 7.73 -9.34 -30.59
CA LEU A 9 8.45 -8.74 -29.46
C LEU A 9 7.63 -7.64 -28.76
N ALA A 10 6.78 -6.91 -29.50
CA ALA A 10 5.93 -5.86 -28.95
C ALA A 10 4.74 -6.42 -28.15
N LEU A 11 4.19 -7.59 -28.55
CA LEU A 11 3.11 -8.24 -27.80
C LEU A 11 3.58 -8.93 -26.51
N ALA A 12 4.88 -9.22 -26.36
CA ALA A 12 5.42 -9.83 -25.14
C ALA A 12 5.58 -8.84 -23.96
N LEU A 13 5.51 -7.53 -24.22
CA LEU A 13 5.59 -6.48 -23.19
C LEU A 13 4.24 -6.09 -22.58
N ALA A 14 3.14 -6.72 -23.01
CA ALA A 14 1.84 -6.61 -22.33
C ALA A 14 1.77 -7.47 -21.04
N SER A 15 2.90 -7.66 -20.36
CA SER A 15 2.99 -8.32 -19.06
C SER A 15 2.43 -7.39 -17.99
N CYS A 16 1.19 -7.64 -17.58
CA CYS A 16 0.57 -7.26 -16.31
C CYS A 16 1.09 -5.94 -15.69
N SER A 17 0.90 -4.81 -16.38
CA SER A 17 1.15 -3.50 -15.82
C SER A 17 0.00 -3.15 -14.88
N GLU A 18 0.30 -3.03 -13.60
CA GLU A 18 -0.48 -2.15 -12.72
C GLU A 18 -0.44 -0.76 -13.37
N GLN A 19 -1.60 -0.23 -13.75
CA GLN A 19 -1.68 1.06 -14.43
C GLN A 19 -1.71 2.17 -13.37
N VAL A 20 -0.59 2.87 -13.23
CA VAL A 20 -0.58 4.14 -12.51
C VAL A 20 -1.14 5.21 -13.45
N GLY A 21 -2.35 5.66 -13.18
CA GLY A 21 -2.92 6.86 -13.78
C GLY A 21 -2.43 8.12 -13.07
N TYR A 22 -2.48 9.26 -13.75
CA TYR A 22 -2.21 10.55 -13.13
C TYR A 22 -3.14 11.63 -13.66
N GLN A 23 -3.45 12.61 -12.81
CA GLN A 23 -4.16 13.82 -13.18
C GLN A 23 -3.18 14.99 -13.23
N VAL A 24 -3.20 15.79 -14.29
CA VAL A 24 -2.34 16.97 -14.43
C VAL A 24 -2.76 18.07 -13.45
N GLY A 25 -1.78 18.76 -12.88
CA GLY A 25 -1.99 19.98 -12.09
C GLY A 25 -0.68 20.57 -11.57
N PHE A 26 -0.72 21.38 -10.51
CA PHE A 26 0.48 22.08 -10.04
C PHE A 26 1.43 21.17 -9.27
N VAL A 27 0.93 20.48 -8.25
CA VAL A 27 1.72 19.62 -7.35
C VAL A 27 0.84 18.51 -6.81
N THR A 28 1.44 17.36 -6.48
CA THR A 28 0.69 16.21 -6.00
C THR A 28 0.08 16.47 -4.64
N ARG A 29 -1.22 16.27 -4.55
CA ARG A 29 -2.02 16.42 -3.33
C ARG A 29 -2.64 15.12 -2.87
N GLU A 30 -2.86 14.18 -3.78
CA GLU A 30 -3.73 13.04 -3.54
C GLU A 30 -3.21 11.78 -4.23
N VAL A 31 -3.39 10.64 -3.57
CA VAL A 31 -3.32 9.31 -4.17
C VAL A 31 -4.67 8.65 -3.96
N THR A 32 -5.32 8.25 -5.05
CA THR A 32 -6.61 7.57 -5.03
C THR A 32 -6.52 6.27 -5.81
N GLY A 33 -7.54 5.42 -5.68
CA GLY A 33 -7.63 4.20 -6.45
C GLY A 33 -8.63 3.25 -5.85
N LYS A 34 -8.64 2.04 -6.39
CA LYS A 34 -9.47 0.94 -5.94
C LYS A 34 -8.62 -0.25 -5.54
N VAL A 35 -8.85 -0.77 -4.34
CA VAL A 35 -8.30 -2.05 -3.90
C VAL A 35 -9.38 -3.12 -3.95
N GLU A 36 -9.11 -4.19 -4.70
CA GLU A 36 -9.98 -5.36 -4.80
C GLU A 36 -9.25 -6.56 -4.19
N ALA A 37 -9.87 -7.26 -3.23
CA ALA A 37 -9.38 -8.55 -2.76
C ALA A 37 -10.20 -9.67 -3.39
N GLU A 38 -9.52 -10.68 -3.94
CA GLU A 38 -10.18 -11.89 -4.44
C GLU A 38 -11.06 -12.53 -3.35
N GLY A 39 -12.21 -13.07 -3.72
CA GLY A 39 -13.12 -13.67 -2.73
C GLY A 39 -13.77 -12.68 -1.75
N GLY A 40 -13.61 -11.36 -1.93
CA GLY A 40 -14.41 -10.34 -1.25
C GLY A 40 -13.96 -9.99 0.18
N ALA A 41 -12.72 -10.31 0.56
CA ALA A 41 -12.18 -9.89 1.85
C ALA A 41 -12.10 -8.35 1.93
N ALA A 42 -12.45 -7.77 3.09
CA ALA A 42 -12.36 -6.31 3.29
C ALA A 42 -10.89 -5.86 3.29
N PRO A 43 -10.46 -5.06 2.31
CA PRO A 43 -9.07 -4.60 2.24
C PRO A 43 -8.84 -3.39 3.16
N LEU A 44 -7.59 -3.23 3.56
CA LEU A 44 -7.10 -2.08 4.31
C LEU A 44 -5.85 -1.52 3.63
N VAL A 45 -5.63 -0.21 3.83
CA VAL A 45 -4.45 0.47 3.32
C VAL A 45 -3.71 1.11 4.49
N LEU A 46 -2.50 0.65 4.74
CA LEU A 46 -1.59 1.32 5.67
C LEU A 46 -0.75 2.33 4.89
N VAL A 47 -0.85 3.58 5.30
CA VAL A 47 -0.18 4.71 4.69
C VAL A 47 1.03 5.07 5.54
N ARG A 48 2.23 4.98 4.97
CA ARG A 48 3.45 5.55 5.56
C ARG A 48 3.76 6.85 4.84
N MET A 49 3.73 7.96 5.57
CA MET A 49 4.03 9.30 5.09
C MET A 49 5.48 9.65 5.46
N HIS A 50 6.23 10.10 4.47
CA HIS A 50 7.57 10.65 4.64
C HIS A 50 7.44 12.17 4.65
N LEU A 51 7.84 12.78 5.76
CA LEU A 51 7.80 14.22 5.94
C LEU A 51 9.16 14.79 5.55
N ALA A 52 9.13 15.87 4.77
CA ALA A 52 10.32 16.60 4.40
C ALA A 52 10.95 17.22 5.66
N THR A 53 12.20 16.87 5.96
CA THR A 53 13.01 17.63 6.94
C THR A 53 14.05 18.46 6.20
N PHE A 54 14.73 19.40 6.86
CA PHE A 54 15.85 20.13 6.26
C PHE A 54 17.22 19.54 6.63
N VAL A 55 17.24 18.33 7.20
CA VAL A 55 18.46 17.69 7.71
C VAL A 55 19.00 16.70 6.68
N GLU A 56 20.15 17.02 6.10
CA GLU A 56 20.90 16.13 5.24
C GLU A 56 21.97 15.38 6.06
N SER A 57 22.03 14.06 5.86
CA SER A 57 23.11 13.20 6.35
C SER A 57 23.99 12.76 5.18
N SER A 58 25.12 12.11 5.46
CA SER A 58 25.97 11.51 4.42
C SER A 58 25.26 10.42 3.59
N GLN A 59 24.08 9.95 4.03
CA GLN A 59 23.24 8.96 3.34
C GLN A 59 22.00 9.60 2.67
N GLY A 60 21.90 10.93 2.66
CA GLY A 60 20.76 11.67 2.12
C GLY A 60 19.90 12.32 3.21
N ARG A 61 18.73 12.80 2.80
CA ARG A 61 17.80 13.56 3.65
C ARG A 61 17.14 12.66 4.70
N ILE A 62 17.15 13.07 5.97
CA ILE A 62 16.49 12.32 7.04
C ILE A 62 15.00 12.62 6.94
N HIS A 63 14.13 11.64 6.78
CA HIS A 63 12.69 11.86 6.80
C HIS A 63 12.13 11.57 8.19
N GLN A 64 11.23 12.42 8.68
CA GLN A 64 10.34 12.00 9.75
C GLN A 64 9.24 11.14 9.15
N THR A 65 8.91 10.03 9.78
CA THR A 65 7.85 9.15 9.29
C THR A 65 6.61 9.32 10.15
N ARG A 66 5.45 9.32 9.51
CA ARG A 66 4.15 9.15 10.18
C ARG A 66 3.37 8.06 9.47
N ALA A 67 2.48 7.39 10.19
CA ALA A 67 1.64 6.36 9.62
C ALA A 67 0.17 6.61 9.94
N LYS A 68 -0.72 6.16 9.07
CA LYS A 68 -2.17 6.15 9.32
C LYS A 68 -2.82 5.01 8.55
N LEU A 69 -4.01 4.61 8.95
CA LEU A 69 -4.85 3.73 8.14
C LEU A 69 -5.77 4.56 7.24
N ALA A 70 -5.78 4.22 5.96
CA ALA A 70 -6.85 4.61 5.05
C ALA A 70 -7.82 3.44 4.93
N TYR A 71 -9.09 3.73 5.16
CA TYR A 71 -10.18 2.75 5.11
C TYR A 71 -10.85 2.85 3.74
N PRO A 72 -10.69 1.86 2.85
CA PRO A 72 -11.45 1.82 1.62
C PRO A 72 -12.94 1.78 1.91
N ASP A 73 -13.73 2.37 1.03
CA ASP A 73 -15.18 2.27 1.09
C ASP A 73 -15.66 0.83 0.77
N PRO A 74 -16.97 0.52 0.89
CA PRO A 74 -17.48 -0.82 0.56
C PRO A 74 -17.26 -1.27 -0.89
N LYS A 75 -16.89 -0.36 -1.80
CA LYS A 75 -16.52 -0.66 -3.19
C LYS A 75 -15.01 -0.80 -3.36
N GLY A 76 -14.22 -0.68 -2.29
CA GLY A 76 -12.77 -0.75 -2.29
C GLY A 76 -12.08 0.55 -2.69
N VAL A 77 -12.81 1.66 -2.83
CA VAL A 77 -12.23 2.95 -3.23
C VAL A 77 -11.55 3.61 -2.04
N TYR A 78 -10.31 4.06 -2.21
CA TYR A 78 -9.55 4.75 -1.18
C TYR A 78 -9.07 6.12 -1.66
N LEU A 79 -8.80 7.00 -0.69
CA LEU A 79 -8.23 8.32 -0.91
C LEU A 79 -7.22 8.64 0.18
N VAL A 80 -6.02 9.02 -0.22
CA VAL A 80 -4.94 9.44 0.65
C VAL A 80 -4.52 10.86 0.27
N TYR A 81 -4.71 11.79 1.19
CA TYR A 81 -4.20 13.15 1.06
C TYR A 81 -2.73 13.23 1.47
N MET A 82 -1.93 13.89 0.63
CA MET A 82 -0.55 14.30 0.90
C MET A 82 -0.55 15.72 1.46
N GLU A 83 -0.47 15.82 2.78
CA GLU A 83 -0.32 17.09 3.52
C GLU A 83 0.94 17.84 3.05
N ASP A 84 0.97 19.16 3.19
CA ASP A 84 2.03 20.03 2.63
C ASP A 84 3.45 19.60 3.00
N GLU A 85 3.63 19.10 4.22
CA GLU A 85 4.90 18.61 4.76
C GLU A 85 5.30 17.22 4.26
N VAL A 86 4.40 16.50 3.59
CA VAL A 86 4.63 15.14 3.07
C VAL A 86 5.18 15.19 1.65
N ASP A 87 6.40 14.66 1.46
CA ASP A 87 7.08 14.59 0.18
C ASP A 87 6.94 13.23 -0.50
N ALA A 88 6.67 12.17 0.24
CA ALA A 88 6.37 10.86 -0.31
C ALA A 88 5.42 10.05 0.58
N VAL A 89 4.71 9.11 -0.01
CA VAL A 89 3.91 8.11 0.70
C VAL A 89 4.20 6.71 0.18
N ASP A 90 4.34 5.75 1.10
CA ASP A 90 4.25 4.33 0.79
C ASP A 90 2.87 3.82 1.21
N LEU A 91 2.19 3.13 0.30
CA LEU A 91 0.90 2.50 0.53
C LEU A 91 1.10 1.00 0.59
N TYR A 92 0.70 0.39 1.71
CA TYR A 92 0.69 -1.04 1.92
C TYR A 92 -0.76 -1.52 1.90
N TYR A 93 -1.09 -2.33 0.91
CA TYR A 93 -2.43 -2.89 0.73
C TYR A 93 -2.45 -4.30 1.27
N PHE A 94 -3.41 -4.61 2.13
CA PHE A 94 -3.53 -5.92 2.73
C PHE A 94 -4.98 -6.29 2.98
N ALA A 95 -5.23 -7.60 2.93
CA ALA A 95 -6.49 -8.21 3.28
C ALA A 95 -6.20 -9.58 3.88
N LYS A 96 -7.10 -10.09 4.71
CA LYS A 96 -6.94 -11.41 5.32
C LYS A 96 -6.87 -12.48 4.22
N GLY A 97 -5.88 -13.37 4.30
CA GLY A 97 -5.72 -14.48 3.36
C GLY A 97 -5.15 -14.08 1.99
N HIS A 98 -4.67 -12.85 1.85
CA HIS A 98 -4.16 -12.30 0.60
C HIS A 98 -2.69 -11.91 0.71
N LYS A 99 -2.01 -11.92 -0.45
CA LYS A 99 -0.67 -11.35 -0.55
C LYS A 99 -0.74 -9.84 -0.41
N THR A 100 0.16 -9.28 0.38
CA THR A 100 0.32 -7.84 0.51
C THR A 100 0.86 -7.23 -0.78
N ALA A 101 0.37 -6.05 -1.15
CA ALA A 101 0.94 -5.24 -2.23
C ALA A 101 1.49 -3.93 -1.66
N GLN A 102 2.46 -3.32 -2.34
CA GLN A 102 3.04 -2.04 -1.96
C GLN A 102 3.20 -1.15 -3.18
N ALA A 103 2.93 0.15 -3.01
CA ALA A 103 3.26 1.17 -4.00
C ALA A 103 3.79 2.43 -3.31
N SER A 104 4.69 3.15 -3.98
CA SER A 104 5.31 4.38 -3.45
C SER A 104 5.05 5.54 -4.40
N PHE A 105 4.67 6.69 -3.84
CA PHE A 105 4.34 7.89 -4.59
C PHE A 105 5.06 9.09 -4.01
N SER A 106 5.79 9.82 -4.85
CA SER A 106 6.46 11.06 -4.46
C SER A 106 5.66 12.27 -4.91
N ARG A 107 5.75 13.37 -4.16
CA ARG A 107 5.20 14.66 -4.53
C ARG A 107 5.89 15.14 -5.81
N THR A 108 5.12 15.36 -6.86
CA THR A 108 5.63 15.69 -8.19
C THR A 108 4.96 16.95 -8.71
N LEU A 109 5.77 17.89 -9.22
CA LEU A 109 5.29 19.07 -9.92
C LEU A 109 4.67 18.66 -11.26
N GLY A 110 3.56 19.27 -11.66
CA GLY A 110 2.85 18.89 -12.89
C GLY A 110 1.81 17.78 -12.70
N VAL A 111 1.82 17.08 -11.56
CA VAL A 111 0.90 15.98 -11.24
C VAL A 111 0.04 16.38 -10.05
N LYS A 112 -1.27 16.57 -10.22
CA LYS A 112 -2.23 16.84 -9.15
C LYS A 112 -2.47 15.62 -8.26
N ALA A 113 -2.69 14.47 -8.87
CA ALA A 113 -3.07 13.25 -8.17
C ALA A 113 -2.58 12.01 -8.91
N TYR A 114 -2.23 10.97 -8.16
CA TYR A 114 -2.01 9.62 -8.68
C TYR A 114 -3.30 8.80 -8.54
N GLN A 115 -3.57 7.97 -9.53
CA GLN A 115 -4.60 6.93 -9.48
C GLN A 115 -3.95 5.56 -9.59
N PHE A 116 -4.16 4.70 -8.60
CA PHE A 116 -3.54 3.38 -8.55
C PHE A 116 -4.53 2.31 -8.12
N ASP A 117 -4.95 1.49 -9.07
CA ASP A 117 -5.85 0.38 -8.78
C ASP A 117 -5.03 -0.89 -8.54
N VAL A 118 -5.35 -1.62 -7.48
CA VAL A 118 -4.62 -2.81 -7.05
C VAL A 118 -5.56 -3.98 -6.81
N LYS A 119 -5.15 -5.17 -7.26
CA LYS A 119 -5.87 -6.43 -7.03
C LYS A 119 -5.01 -7.33 -6.16
N LEU A 120 -5.48 -7.57 -4.93
CA LEU A 120 -4.83 -8.47 -4.00
C LEU A 120 -5.14 -9.92 -4.40
N LYS A 121 -4.08 -10.68 -4.67
CA LYS A 121 -4.18 -12.10 -5.00
C LYS A 121 -4.30 -12.93 -3.73
N THR A 122 -5.10 -13.99 -3.80
CA THR A 122 -5.18 -14.98 -2.73
C THR A 122 -3.78 -15.53 -2.44
N ASP A 123 -3.42 -15.65 -1.15
CA ASP A 123 -2.18 -16.29 -0.74
C ASP A 123 -2.38 -17.82 -0.72
N PRO A 124 -1.60 -18.63 -1.46
CA PRO A 124 -1.70 -20.09 -1.40
C PRO A 124 -1.34 -20.65 -0.02
N ASN A 125 -0.60 -19.91 0.81
CA ASN A 125 -0.28 -20.29 2.17
C ASN A 125 -0.53 -19.10 3.12
N PRO A 126 -1.81 -18.78 3.38
CA PRO A 126 -2.19 -17.53 4.02
C PRO A 126 -1.71 -17.43 5.47
N LYS A 127 -1.61 -18.57 6.17
CA LYS A 127 -1.06 -18.62 7.54
C LYS A 127 0.42 -18.24 7.55
N ASN A 128 1.24 -18.85 6.68
CA ASN A 128 2.66 -18.52 6.64
C ASN A 128 2.90 -17.10 6.12
N GLY A 129 2.19 -16.67 5.07
CA GLY A 129 2.28 -15.31 4.55
C GLY A 129 1.94 -14.25 5.61
N TYR A 130 0.94 -14.54 6.44
CA TYR A 130 0.60 -13.70 7.58
C TYR A 130 1.73 -13.65 8.64
N TYR A 131 2.16 -14.80 9.17
CA TYR A 131 3.13 -14.81 10.29
C TYR A 131 4.54 -14.37 9.90
N LEU A 132 4.97 -14.62 8.66
CA LEU A 132 6.33 -14.30 8.20
C LEU A 132 6.42 -12.93 7.54
N GLY A 133 5.32 -12.40 7.00
CA GLY A 133 5.29 -11.13 6.27
C GLY A 133 4.44 -10.07 6.96
N LEU A 134 3.12 -10.26 6.93
CA LEU A 134 2.17 -9.22 7.32
C LEU A 134 2.21 -8.90 8.82
N LYS A 135 2.22 -9.90 9.70
CA LYS A 135 2.21 -9.70 11.16
C LYS A 135 3.44 -8.92 11.64
N PRO A 136 4.69 -9.27 11.27
CA PRO A 136 5.86 -8.47 11.64
C PRO A 136 5.78 -7.04 11.13
N LEU A 137 5.34 -6.84 9.88
CA LEU A 137 5.16 -5.52 9.30
C LEU A 137 4.19 -4.68 10.14
N LEU A 138 2.97 -5.18 10.37
CA LEU A 138 1.92 -4.46 11.11
C LEU A 138 2.30 -4.23 12.57
N SER A 139 2.90 -5.23 13.22
CA SER A 139 3.36 -5.13 14.61
C SER A 139 4.39 -4.01 14.77
N GLY A 140 5.31 -3.85 13.81
CA GLY A 140 6.28 -2.76 13.81
C GLY A 140 5.65 -1.37 13.85
N TYR A 141 4.50 -1.16 13.20
CA TYR A 141 3.78 0.13 13.25
C TYR A 141 3.07 0.40 14.59
N ILE A 142 2.78 -0.64 15.37
CA ILE A 142 2.22 -0.50 16.71
C ILE A 142 3.34 -0.29 17.74
N THR A 143 4.44 -1.03 17.62
CA THR A 143 5.48 -1.07 18.65
C THR A 143 6.56 0.00 18.49
N GLU A 144 6.88 0.42 17.25
CA GLU A 144 7.96 1.36 17.01
C GLU A 144 7.47 2.82 17.08
N PRO A 145 7.98 3.63 18.04
CA PRO A 145 7.51 5.01 18.22
C PRO A 145 7.71 5.91 17.00
N ARG A 146 8.70 5.59 16.14
CA ARG A 146 9.05 6.38 14.97
C ARG A 146 7.93 6.51 13.95
N TYR A 147 6.98 5.57 13.90
CA TYR A 147 5.89 5.60 12.93
C TYR A 147 4.71 6.47 13.37
N GLN A 148 4.61 6.84 14.66
CA GLN A 148 3.57 7.72 15.17
C GLN A 148 2.15 7.33 14.72
N LEU A 149 1.85 6.03 14.62
CA LEU A 149 0.52 5.55 14.23
C LEU A 149 -0.50 6.05 15.27
N PRO A 150 -1.64 6.66 14.88
CA PRO A 150 -2.63 7.14 15.84
C PRO A 150 -3.12 6.03 16.78
N PRO A 151 -3.37 6.29 18.08
CA PRO A 151 -3.81 5.26 19.03
C PRO A 151 -5.06 4.49 18.59
N LYS A 152 -6.00 5.18 17.93
CA LYS A 152 -7.20 4.56 17.34
C LYS A 152 -6.84 3.52 16.27
N ASP A 153 -5.89 3.86 15.40
CA ASP A 153 -5.44 2.98 14.31
C ASP A 153 -4.61 1.82 14.86
N GLN A 154 -3.78 2.05 15.90
CA GLN A 154 -3.07 0.99 16.62
C GLN A 154 -4.04 -0.03 17.22
N LEU A 155 -5.07 0.44 17.93
CA LEU A 155 -6.08 -0.42 18.53
C LEU A 155 -6.84 -1.23 17.48
N PHE A 156 -7.30 -0.57 16.42
CA PHE A 156 -7.97 -1.23 15.30
C PHE A 156 -7.08 -2.31 14.67
N LEU A 157 -5.82 -1.98 14.41
CA LEU A 157 -4.87 -2.90 13.78
C LEU A 157 -4.59 -4.13 14.66
N GLY A 158 -4.46 -3.91 15.98
CA GLY A 158 -4.35 -5.00 16.96
C GLY A 158 -5.55 -5.93 16.93
N GLN A 159 -6.77 -5.38 16.99
CA GLN A 159 -8.01 -6.17 16.93
C GLN A 159 -8.15 -6.92 15.60
N TRP A 160 -7.78 -6.30 14.49
CA TRP A 160 -7.79 -6.94 13.18
C TRP A 160 -6.82 -8.12 13.10
N MET A 161 -5.61 -7.98 13.64
CA MET A 161 -4.62 -9.06 13.73
C MET A 161 -5.10 -10.19 14.63
N ASP A 162 -5.64 -9.89 15.80
CA ASP A 162 -6.20 -10.89 16.72
C ASP A 162 -7.31 -11.71 16.04
N GLN A 163 -8.17 -11.05 15.26
CA GLN A 163 -9.24 -11.72 14.52
C GLN A 163 -8.67 -12.59 13.40
N ALA A 164 -7.71 -12.09 12.62
CA ALA A 164 -7.05 -12.86 11.57
C ALA A 164 -6.42 -14.15 12.14
N GLU A 165 -5.81 -14.06 13.32
CA GLU A 165 -5.20 -15.21 14.00
C GLU A 165 -6.23 -16.23 14.46
N LYS A 166 -7.31 -15.80 15.13
CA LYS A 166 -8.42 -16.69 15.53
C LYS A 166 -8.95 -17.48 14.34
N ASP A 167 -9.10 -16.81 13.21
CA ASP A 167 -9.64 -17.45 12.01
C ASP A 167 -8.69 -18.50 11.42
N PHE A 168 -7.37 -18.35 11.57
CA PHE A 168 -6.43 -19.40 11.17
C PHE A 168 -6.51 -20.63 12.08
N TYR A 169 -6.82 -20.45 13.36
CA TYR A 169 -7.01 -21.57 14.30
C TYR A 169 -8.34 -22.30 14.08
N GLN A 170 -9.41 -21.59 13.70
CA GLN A 170 -10.71 -22.21 13.43
C GLN A 170 -10.76 -23.03 12.13
N VAL A 171 -9.81 -22.82 11.21
CA VAL A 171 -9.73 -23.54 9.93
C VAL A 171 -8.83 -24.80 10.03
N THR A 172 -8.25 -25.09 11.20
CA THR A 172 -7.45 -26.30 11.43
C THR A 172 -8.34 -27.38 12.06
N PRO A 173 -8.71 -28.47 11.35
CA PRO A 173 -9.40 -29.62 11.94
C PRO A 173 -8.52 -30.42 12.91
#